data_AF-A0A6A3PSQ4-F1
#
_entry.id   AF-A0A6A3PSQ4-F1
#
_cell.length_a   1.000
_cell.length_b   1.000
_cell.length_c   1.000
_cell.angle_alpha   90.00
_cell.angle_beta   90.00
_cell.angle_gamma   90.00
#
_symmetry.space_group_name_H-M   'P 1'
#
loop_
_entity.id
_entity.type
_entity.pdbx_description
1 polymer ?
#
loop_
_entity_poly.entity_id
_entity_poly.type
_entity_poly.pdbx_seq_one_letter_code
_entity_poly.pdbx_strand_id
1 'polypeptide(L)'
;MAPEIVAGDLYDPKSADVWSLGIVLFIMLTGSPLVSFTSTSVKSFQALKQTGIATVLESWGVARAMPASALHLVSAMLEIDPNKRLTIDQVLDHDAFAECLG
;
A
#
# COMPACT_ATOMS: atom_id res chain seq x y z
N MET A 1 -0.27 7.45 -7.65
CA MET A 1 -1.13 8.51 -7.09
C MET A 1 -2.15 7.86 -6.18
N ALA A 2 -2.49 8.53 -5.07
CA ALA A 2 -3.49 8.05 -4.14
C ALA A 2 -4.90 8.00 -4.79
N PRO A 3 -5.77 7.06 -4.39
CA PRO A 3 -7.11 6.87 -4.93
C PRO A 3 -7.95 8.14 -5.08
N GLU A 4 -8.00 8.92 -4.01
CA GLU A 4 -8.79 10.12 -3.85
C GLU A 4 -8.33 11.24 -4.78
N ILE A 5 -7.02 11.32 -5.06
CA ILE A 5 -6.46 12.29 -6.02
C ILE A 5 -6.87 11.92 -7.45
N VAL A 6 -6.85 10.62 -7.78
CA VAL A 6 -7.29 10.15 -9.11
C VAL A 6 -8.79 10.37 -9.32
N ALA A 7 -9.58 10.25 -8.25
CA ALA A 7 -11.01 10.55 -8.26
C ALA A 7 -11.32 12.05 -8.40
N GLY A 8 -10.34 12.92 -8.13
CA GLY A 8 -10.53 14.38 -8.14
C GLY A 8 -11.23 14.90 -6.88
N ASP A 9 -11.23 14.11 -5.81
CA ASP A 9 -11.85 14.48 -4.54
C ASP A 9 -10.98 15.48 -3.75
N LEU A 10 -11.60 16.22 -2.82
CA LEU A 10 -10.84 16.90 -1.77
C LEU A 10 -10.09 15.85 -0.95
N TYR A 11 -8.78 16.06 -0.78
CA TYR A 11 -7.91 15.08 -0.11
C TYR A 11 -7.04 15.75 0.95
N ASP A 12 -6.65 14.96 1.95
CA ASP A 12 -5.59 15.32 2.89
C ASP A 12 -4.23 14.98 2.26
N PRO A 13 -3.34 15.97 2.04
CA PRO A 13 -2.02 15.72 1.45
C PRO A 13 -1.18 14.75 2.29
N LYS A 14 -1.30 14.75 3.62
CA LYS A 14 -0.52 13.85 4.48
C LYS A 14 -0.92 12.39 4.27
N SER A 15 -2.23 12.12 4.20
CA SER A 15 -2.73 10.78 3.93
C SER A 15 -2.33 10.31 2.53
N ALA A 16 -2.34 11.19 1.53
CA ALA A 16 -1.89 10.87 0.18
C ALA A 16 -0.38 10.60 0.08
N ASP A 17 0.44 11.28 0.89
CA ASP A 17 1.87 11.00 1.00
C ASP A 17 2.12 9.63 1.64
N VAL A 18 1.37 9.23 2.67
CA VAL A 18 1.46 7.88 3.25
C VAL A 18 1.16 6.80 2.22
N TRP A 19 0.15 7.01 1.36
CA TRP A 19 -0.10 6.10 0.24
C TRP A 19 1.15 5.95 -0.65
N SER A 20 1.74 7.09 -1.04
CA SER A 20 2.92 7.10 -1.91
C SER A 20 4.13 6.42 -1.25
N LEU A 21 4.31 6.61 0.06
CA LEU A 21 5.31 5.89 0.85
C LEU A 21 5.05 4.38 0.87
N GLY A 22 3.79 3.95 1.00
CA GLY A 22 3.42 2.54 0.94
C GLY A 22 3.78 1.90 -0.41
N ILE A 23 3.59 2.63 -1.51
CA ILE A 23 4.02 2.20 -2.85
C ILE A 23 5.54 2.04 -2.88
N VAL A 24 6.30 3.04 -2.42
CA VAL A 24 7.77 3.00 -2.44
C VAL A 24 8.30 1.87 -1.54
N LEU A 25 7.75 1.71 -0.34
CA LEU A 25 8.13 0.65 0.59
C LEU A 25 7.93 -0.73 -0.01
N PHE A 26 6.78 -0.97 -0.66
CA PHE A 26 6.56 -2.22 -1.37
C PHE A 26 7.63 -2.48 -2.44
N ILE A 27 7.99 -1.45 -3.23
CA ILE A 27 8.99 -1.60 -4.29
C ILE A 27 10.35 -1.95 -3.68
N MET A 28 10.71 -1.33 -2.58
CA MET A 28 11.95 -1.66 -1.86
C MET A 28 11.95 -3.11 -1.34
N LEU A 29 10.82 -3.59 -0.82
CA LEU A 29 10.69 -4.94 -0.28
C LEU A 29 10.68 -6.03 -1.36
N THR A 30 10.09 -5.74 -2.52
CA THR A 30 9.88 -6.75 -3.57
C THR A 30 10.87 -6.63 -4.72
N GLY A 31 11.63 -5.53 -4.79
CA GLY A 31 12.52 -5.21 -5.91
C GLY A 31 11.79 -4.96 -7.24
N SER A 32 10.45 -4.93 -7.22
CA SER A 32 9.62 -4.82 -8.42
C SER A 32 8.61 -3.69 -8.26
N PRO A 33 8.40 -2.84 -9.28
CA PRO A 33 7.34 -1.86 -9.26
C PRO A 33 5.98 -2.54 -9.03
N LEU A 34 5.16 -2.02 -8.11
CA LEU A 34 3.73 -2.40 -7.98
C LEU A 34 2.98 -2.37 -9.31
N VAL A 35 3.48 -1.57 -10.25
CA VAL A 35 2.91 -1.25 -11.55
C VAL A 35 3.65 -1.90 -12.73
N SER A 36 4.53 -2.88 -12.51
CA SER A 36 5.21 -3.56 -13.62
C SER A 36 4.35 -4.66 -14.28
N PHE A 37 3.12 -4.31 -14.69
CA PHE A 37 2.35 -5.05 -15.68
C PHE A 37 1.58 -4.05 -16.55
N THR A 38 1.98 -3.98 -17.82
CA THR A 38 1.73 -2.98 -18.86
C THR A 38 0.25 -2.70 -19.24
N SER A 39 -0.74 -3.11 -18.45
CA SER A 39 -2.17 -2.87 -18.69
C SER A 39 -3.01 -2.71 -17.41
N THR A 40 -2.46 -3.03 -16.23
CA THR A 40 -3.29 -3.40 -15.08
C THR A 40 -3.53 -2.29 -14.07
N SER A 41 -3.01 -1.07 -14.29
CA SER A 41 -3.20 0.05 -13.35
C SER A 41 -4.68 0.34 -13.03
N VAL A 42 -5.60 0.18 -14.00
CA VAL A 42 -7.03 0.39 -13.78
C VAL A 42 -7.72 -0.84 -13.18
N LYS A 43 -7.41 -2.05 -13.67
CA LYS A 43 -8.04 -3.30 -13.20
C LYS A 43 -7.54 -3.74 -11.82
N SER A 44 -6.24 -3.62 -11.57
CA SER A 44 -5.64 -3.85 -10.25
C SER A 44 -6.20 -2.90 -9.22
N PHE A 45 -6.35 -1.63 -9.57
CA PHE A 45 -6.89 -0.62 -8.68
C PHE A 45 -8.38 -0.82 -8.43
N GLN A 46 -9.15 -1.22 -9.46
CA GLN A 46 -10.53 -1.68 -9.27
C GLN A 46 -10.61 -2.93 -8.39
N ALA A 47 -9.73 -3.91 -8.59
CA ALA A 47 -9.65 -5.10 -7.74
C ALA A 47 -9.31 -4.70 -6.30
N LEU A 48 -8.34 -3.81 -6.10
CA LEU A 48 -7.96 -3.27 -4.79
C LEU A 48 -9.14 -2.57 -4.12
N LYS A 49 -9.94 -1.80 -4.87
CA LYS A 49 -11.17 -1.16 -4.41
C LYS A 49 -12.31 -2.15 -4.12
N GLN A 50 -12.36 -3.30 -4.80
CA GLN A 50 -13.45 -4.29 -4.68
C GLN A 50 -13.15 -5.41 -3.68
N THR A 51 -11.92 -5.88 -3.61
CA THR A 51 -11.49 -7.04 -2.81
C THR A 51 -10.46 -6.70 -1.74
N GLY A 52 -9.95 -5.47 -1.71
CA GLY A 52 -8.96 -5.02 -0.74
C GLY A 52 -7.52 -5.36 -1.13
N ILE A 53 -6.59 -4.62 -0.52
CA ILE A 53 -5.14 -4.72 -0.79
C ILE A 53 -4.57 -6.11 -0.47
N ALA A 54 -5.05 -6.77 0.60
CA ALA A 54 -4.52 -8.07 1.03
C ALA A 54 -4.74 -9.17 -0.02
N THR A 55 -5.94 -9.27 -0.60
CA THR A 55 -6.25 -10.22 -1.67
C THR A 55 -5.47 -9.90 -2.95
N VAL A 56 -5.25 -8.62 -3.24
CA VAL A 56 -4.42 -8.20 -4.37
C VAL A 56 -2.95 -8.62 -4.15
N LEU A 57 -2.40 -8.41 -2.95
CA LEU A 57 -1.05 -8.81 -2.59
C LEU A 57 -0.84 -10.33 -2.59
N GLU A 58 -1.84 -11.12 -2.20
CA GLU A 58 -1.85 -12.57 -2.36
C GLU A 58 -1.88 -12.99 -3.83
N SER A 59 -2.75 -12.36 -4.64
CA SER A 59 -2.87 -12.66 -6.07
C SER A 59 -1.58 -12.35 -6.85
N TRP A 60 -0.78 -11.41 -6.35
CA TRP A 60 0.51 -11.03 -6.91
C TRP A 60 1.67 -11.91 -6.45
N GLY A 61 1.43 -12.89 -5.58
CA GLY A 61 2.43 -13.85 -5.10
C GLY A 61 3.50 -13.25 -4.19
N VAL A 62 3.41 -11.96 -3.87
CA VAL A 62 4.37 -11.20 -3.05
C VAL A 62 4.10 -11.32 -1.56
N ALA A 63 2.87 -11.69 -1.15
CA ALA A 63 2.56 -11.97 0.25
C ALA A 63 3.43 -13.08 0.86
N ARG A 64 3.89 -14.04 0.04
CA ARG A 64 4.80 -15.11 0.49
C ARG A 64 6.26 -14.71 0.54
N ALA A 65 6.62 -13.59 -0.07
CA ALA A 65 8.00 -13.11 -0.18
C ALA A 65 8.37 -12.10 0.93
N MET A 66 7.43 -11.72 1.79
CA MET A 66 7.66 -10.75 2.85
C MET A 66 7.19 -11.25 4.23
N PRO A 67 7.82 -10.80 5.32
CA PRO A 67 7.33 -11.04 6.68
C PRO A 67 5.90 -10.53 6.87
N ALA A 68 5.13 -11.21 7.73
CA ALA A 68 3.73 -10.87 7.98
C ALA A 68 3.55 -9.43 8.50
N SER A 69 4.47 -8.95 9.36
CA SER A 69 4.44 -7.58 9.88
C SER A 69 4.69 -6.53 8.78
N ALA A 70 5.61 -6.79 7.86
CA ALA A 70 5.85 -5.94 6.69
C ALA A 70 4.64 -5.92 5.74
N LEU A 71 4.01 -7.08 5.51
CA LEU A 71 2.78 -7.18 4.71
C LEU A 71 1.64 -6.36 5.32
N HIS A 72 1.47 -6.45 6.63
CA HIS A 72 0.46 -5.70 7.36
C HIS A 72 0.69 -4.19 7.23
N LEU A 73 1.93 -3.73 7.47
CA LEU A 73 2.29 -2.31 7.34
C LEU A 73 1.96 -1.78 5.94
N VAL A 74 2.45 -2.45 4.90
CA VAL A 74 2.21 -2.03 3.50
C VAL A 74 0.72 -2.03 3.18
N SER A 75 -0.02 -3.04 3.64
CA SER A 75 -1.48 -3.11 3.45
C SER A 75 -2.19 -1.92 4.09
N ALA A 76 -1.83 -1.57 5.32
CA ALA A 76 -2.47 -0.48 6.06
C ALA A 76 -2.09 0.92 5.53
N MET A 77 -0.89 1.07 4.94
CA MET A 77 -0.50 2.28 4.21
C MET A 77 -1.21 2.42 2.85
N LEU A 78 -1.58 1.30 2.23
CA LEU A 78 -2.29 1.22 0.94
C LEU A 78 -3.80 0.98 1.11
N GLU A 79 -4.36 1.41 2.23
CA GLU A 79 -5.80 1.44 2.45
C GLU A 79 -6.46 2.49 1.53
N ILE A 80 -7.56 2.09 0.88
CA ILE A 80 -8.30 2.91 -0.08
C ILE A 80 -9.00 4.05 0.63
N ASP A 81 -9.64 3.77 1.77
CA ASP A 81 -10.29 4.80 2.57
C ASP A 81 -9.23 5.62 3.32
N PRO A 82 -9.00 6.90 2.95
CA PRO A 82 -7.95 7.71 3.57
C PRO A 82 -8.17 7.94 5.07
N ASN A 83 -9.40 7.72 5.59
CA ASN A 83 -9.70 7.82 7.02
C ASN A 83 -9.33 6.55 7.81
N LYS A 84 -9.17 5.42 7.13
CA LYS A 84 -8.72 4.14 7.71
C LYS A 84 -7.25 3.88 7.45
N ARG A 85 -6.65 4.59 6.49
CA ARG A 85 -5.23 4.57 6.20
C ARG A 85 -4.44 5.04 7.43
N LEU A 86 -3.31 4.40 7.68
CA LEU A 86 -2.44 4.79 8.78
C LEU A 86 -1.98 6.24 8.62
N THR A 87 -1.88 6.93 9.74
CA THR A 87 -1.14 8.18 9.86
C THR A 87 0.36 7.90 9.88
N ILE A 88 1.18 8.92 9.57
CA ILE A 88 2.64 8.77 9.60
C ILE A 88 3.16 8.36 10.99
N ASP A 89 2.55 8.86 12.06
CA ASP A 89 2.94 8.51 13.43
C ASP A 89 2.69 7.03 13.71
N GLN A 90 1.54 6.50 13.26
CA GLN A 90 1.23 5.06 13.37
C GLN A 90 2.13 4.19 12.48
N VAL A 91 2.56 4.70 11.32
CA VAL A 91 3.53 4.00 10.47
C VAL A 91 4.87 3.87 11.20
N LEU A 92 5.35 4.94 11.85
CA LEU A 92 6.62 4.95 12.57
C LEU A 92 6.59 4.09 13.85
N ASP A 93 5.43 3.97 14.49
CA ASP A 93 5.22 3.14 15.69
C ASP A 93 4.91 1.66 15.36
N HIS A 94 4.87 1.29 14.08
CA HIS A 94 4.47 -0.05 13.67
C HIS A 94 5.57 -1.10 13.91
N ASP A 95 5.20 -2.25 14.47
CA ASP A 95 6.10 -3.37 14.83
C ASP A 95 7.04 -3.83 13.70
N ALA A 96 6.64 -3.66 12.44
CA ALA A 96 7.46 -3.95 11.27
C ALA A 96 8.84 -3.23 11.29
N PHE A 97 8.92 -2.02 11.85
CA PHE A 97 10.17 -1.29 12.03
C PHE A 97 11.05 -1.86 13.14
N ALA A 98 10.46 -2.49 14.16
CA ALA A 98 11.20 -3.14 15.24
C ALA A 98 11.64 -4.57 14.87
N GLU A 99 10.82 -5.30 14.11
CA GLU A 99 11.01 -6.73 13.86
C GLU A 99 11.75 -7.06 12.55
N CYS A 100 11.60 -6.23 11.51
CA CYS A 100 11.97 -6.63 10.15
C CYS A 100 12.75 -5.56 9.36
N LEU A 101 12.60 -4.27 9.69
CA LEU A 101 13.22 -3.15 8.97
C LEU A 101 14.28 -2.40 9.79
N GLY A 102 14.56 -2.85 11.02
CA GLY A 102 15.55 -2.29 11.95
C GLY A 102 16.92 -2.96 11.89
#